data_AF-A0A9E5NIQ8-F1
#
_entry.id   AF-A0A9E5NIQ8-F1
#
_cell.length_a   1.000
_cell.length_b   1.000
_cell.length_c   1.000
_cell.angle_alpha   90.00
_cell.angle_beta   90.00
_cell.angle_gamma   90.00
#
_symmetry.space_group_name_H-M   'P 1'
#
loop_
_entity.id
_entity.type
_entity.pdbx_description
1 polymer ?
#
loop_
_entity_poly.entity_id
_entity_poly.type
_entity_poly.pdbx_seq_one_letter_code
_entity_poly.pdbx_strand_id
1 'polypeptide(L)'
;GTTRNTVSGNYIGTDATGSVDLGNGNHGVFIFGGAQANVIGGDTPGERNIISGNEYDGVLISGSGTTSNTVSGNYIGTDASGALDLGN
;
A
#
# COMPACT_ATOMS: atom_id res chain seq x y z
N GLY A 1 12.83 7.51 11.81
CA GLY A 1 12.12 6.43 11.11
C GLY A 1 13.08 5.73 10.17
N THR A 2 12.56 4.85 9.31
CA THR A 2 13.36 4.14 8.30
C THR A 2 13.46 4.97 7.02
N THR A 3 14.47 4.69 6.18
CA THR A 3 14.65 5.41 4.92
C THR A 3 15.04 4.52 3.76
N ARG A 4 14.67 4.90 2.52
CA ARG A 4 15.05 4.22 1.27
C ARG A 4 14.62 2.76 1.19
N ASN A 5 13.45 2.43 1.73
CA ASN A 5 12.84 1.12 1.54
C ASN A 5 11.89 1.16 0.34
N THR A 6 11.78 0.03 -0.35
CA THR A 6 10.83 -0.17 -1.45
C THR A 6 9.87 -1.30 -1.09
N VAL A 7 8.58 -1.04 -1.24
CA VAL A 7 7.51 -2.04 -1.20
C VAL A 7 6.90 -2.09 -2.59
N SER A 8 7.09 -3.18 -3.32
CA SER A 8 6.65 -3.31 -4.72
C SER A 8 6.20 -4.73 -5.04
N GLY A 9 5.16 -4.88 -5.86
CA GLY A 9 4.68 -6.18 -6.34
C GLY A 9 3.98 -7.05 -5.28
N ASN A 10 3.42 -6.44 -4.23
CA ASN A 10 2.80 -7.16 -3.11
C ASN A 10 1.27 -7.12 -3.16
N TYR A 11 0.66 -8.12 -2.52
CA TYR A 11 -0.78 -8.17 -2.19
C TYR A 11 -0.92 -7.98 -0.68
N ILE A 12 -1.61 -6.92 -0.27
CA ILE A 12 -1.74 -6.50 1.14
C ILE A 12 -3.22 -6.36 1.46
N GLY A 13 -3.69 -7.12 2.46
CA GLY A 13 -5.10 -7.22 2.86
C GLY A 13 -5.97 -8.09 1.95
N THR A 14 -5.39 -8.66 0.89
CA THR A 14 -6.07 -9.56 -0.05
C THR A 14 -5.41 -10.93 -0.12
N ASP A 15 -6.08 -11.88 -0.77
CA ASP A 15 -5.52 -13.17 -1.14
C ASP A 15 -4.45 -13.06 -2.23
N ALA A 16 -3.83 -14.20 -2.59
CA ALA A 16 -2.77 -14.23 -3.61
C ALA A 16 -3.25 -13.85 -5.03
N THR A 17 -4.57 -13.81 -5.27
CA THR A 17 -5.13 -13.34 -6.54
C THR A 17 -5.39 -11.83 -6.53
N GLY A 18 -5.47 -11.22 -5.34
CA GLY A 18 -5.85 -9.82 -5.16
C GLY A 18 -7.32 -9.57 -5.44
N SER A 19 -8.17 -10.59 -5.39
CA SER A 19 -9.61 -10.48 -5.67
C SER A 19 -10.48 -10.75 -4.45
N VAL A 20 -9.91 -11.32 -3.38
CA VAL A 20 -10.64 -11.62 -2.14
C VAL A 20 -10.04 -10.80 -1.01
N ASP A 21 -10.89 -9.99 -0.37
CA ASP A 21 -10.59 -9.34 0.90
C ASP A 21 -10.40 -10.41 1.99
N LEU A 22 -9.22 -10.40 2.62
CA LEU A 22 -8.89 -11.29 3.75
C LEU A 22 -8.91 -10.56 5.11
N GLY A 23 -9.19 -9.26 5.12
CA GLY A 23 -9.37 -8.45 6.31
C GLY A 23 -8.07 -8.24 7.09
N ASN A 24 -7.20 -7.36 6.60
CA ASN A 24 -6.09 -6.87 7.44
C ASN A 24 -6.65 -5.89 8.47
N GLY A 25 -6.57 -6.22 9.77
CA GLY A 25 -7.16 -5.44 10.86
C GLY A 25 -6.48 -4.09 11.18
N ASN A 26 -5.73 -3.53 10.24
CA ASN A 26 -5.03 -2.26 10.38
C ASN A 26 -4.82 -1.59 9.01
N HIS A 27 -4.02 -0.52 8.96
CA HIS A 27 -3.55 0.06 7.70
C HIS A 27 -2.80 -0.98 6.85
N GLY A 28 -2.93 -0.91 5.53
CA GLY A 28 -2.16 -1.77 4.63
C GLY A 28 -0.67 -1.44 4.70
N VAL A 29 -0.33 -0.17 4.50
CA VAL A 29 1.03 0.34 4.64
C VAL A 29 1.03 1.56 5.55
N PHE A 30 1.79 1.50 6.64
CA PHE A 30 1.93 2.62 7.57
C PHE A 30 3.36 3.17 7.58
N ILE A 31 3.54 4.40 7.07
CA ILE A 31 4.82 5.11 7.06
C ILE A 31 4.80 6.19 8.14
N PHE A 32 5.60 6.02 9.19
CA PHE A 32 5.57 6.89 10.37
C PHE A 32 6.92 7.06 11.08
N GLY A 33 6.93 7.86 12.15
CA GLY A 33 8.07 7.97 13.06
C GLY A 33 9.28 8.67 12.46
N GLY A 34 9.08 9.62 11.55
CA GLY A 34 10.15 10.33 10.87
C GLY A 34 10.79 9.51 9.75
N ALA A 35 10.00 8.69 9.05
CA ALA A 35 10.45 7.88 7.93
C ALA A 35 10.50 8.70 6.64
N GLN A 36 11.55 8.51 5.83
CA GLN A 36 11.81 9.37 4.68
C GLN A 36 12.26 8.59 3.45
N ALA A 37 11.95 9.10 2.25
CA ALA A 37 12.45 8.52 0.99
C ALA A 37 12.09 7.04 0.80
N ASN A 38 10.95 6.59 1.31
CA ASN A 38 10.43 5.25 1.04
C ASN A 38 9.51 5.28 -0.19
N VAL A 39 9.47 4.18 -0.93
CA VAL A 39 8.67 4.04 -2.15
C VAL A 39 7.69 2.89 -1.98
N ILE A 40 6.40 3.16 -2.17
CA ILE A 40 5.34 2.16 -2.23
C ILE A 40 4.87 2.13 -3.68
N GLY A 41 5.20 1.04 -4.37
CA GLY A 41 4.89 0.80 -5.77
C GLY A 41 6.02 1.20 -6.72
N GLY A 42 5.67 1.63 -7.92
CA GLY A 42 6.61 1.95 -9.00
C GLY A 42 5.89 2.31 -10.30
N ASP A 43 6.65 2.41 -11.40
CA ASP A 43 6.13 2.87 -12.70
C ASP A 43 5.67 1.73 -13.60
N THR A 44 6.06 0.49 -13.28
CA THR A 44 5.70 -0.69 -14.05
C THR A 44 4.57 -1.51 -13.40
N PRO A 45 3.78 -2.26 -14.18
CA PRO A 45 2.79 -3.18 -13.61
C PRO A 45 3.37 -4.22 -12.63
N GLY A 46 4.64 -4.61 -12.80
CA GLY A 46 5.31 -5.55 -11.89
C GLY A 46 5.69 -4.96 -10.53
N GLU A 47 5.76 -3.62 -10.41
CA GLU A 47 6.05 -2.94 -9.16
C GLU A 47 4.78 -2.58 -8.38
N ARG A 48 3.61 -2.64 -9.02
CA ARG A 48 2.31 -2.35 -8.43
C ARG A 48 2.05 -3.23 -7.21
N ASN A 49 1.70 -2.61 -6.09
CA ASN A 49 1.06 -3.32 -5.00
C ASN A 49 -0.47 -3.27 -5.18
N ILE A 50 -1.14 -4.31 -4.71
CA ILE A 50 -2.59 -4.37 -4.50
C ILE A 50 -2.83 -4.22 -3.00
N ILE A 51 -3.41 -3.09 -2.58
CA ILE A 51 -3.56 -2.69 -1.18
C ILE A 51 -5.04 -2.42 -0.91
N SER A 52 -5.74 -3.48 -0.49
CA SER A 52 -7.21 -3.48 -0.38
C SER A 52 -7.64 -4.39 0.77
N GLY A 53 -8.86 -4.28 1.28
CA GLY A 53 -9.32 -5.14 2.38
C GLY A 53 -8.60 -4.85 3.70
N ASN A 54 -8.21 -3.60 3.92
CA ASN A 54 -7.58 -3.15 5.16
C ASN A 54 -8.62 -2.39 5.98
N GLU A 55 -8.82 -2.65 7.27
CA GLU A 55 -9.89 -2.03 8.09
C GLU A 55 -9.72 -0.51 8.34
N TYR A 56 -8.58 0.05 7.95
CA TYR A 56 -8.25 1.49 8.03
C TYR A 56 -7.68 1.94 6.67
N ASP A 57 -6.85 2.99 6.63
CA ASP A 57 -6.27 3.45 5.36
C ASP A 57 -5.44 2.36 4.64
N GLY A 58 -5.62 2.24 3.33
CA GLY A 58 -4.74 1.40 2.52
C GLY A 58 -3.27 1.83 2.65
N VAL A 59 -2.98 3.13 2.53
CA VAL A 59 -1.66 3.70 2.82
C VAL A 59 -1.79 4.95 3.70
N LEU A 60 -1.25 4.89 4.92
CA LEU A 60 -1.16 6.04 5.82
C LEU A 60 0.29 6.56 5.90
N ILE A 61 0.48 7.86 5.67
CA ILE A 61 1.76 8.56 5.87
C ILE A 61 1.53 9.64 6.91
N SER A 62 2.14 9.50 8.10
CA SER A 62 1.89 10.44 9.20
C SER A 62 3.06 10.59 10.17
N GLY A 63 2.92 11.52 11.12
CA GLY A 63 3.91 11.80 12.15
C GLY A 63 4.96 12.85 11.74
N SER A 64 5.52 13.51 12.75
CA SER A 64 6.51 14.57 12.56
C SER A 64 7.78 14.05 11.89
N GLY A 65 8.29 14.81 10.92
CA GLY A 65 9.50 14.46 10.15
C GLY A 65 9.34 13.30 9.16
N THR A 66 8.13 12.78 8.96
CA THR A 66 7.84 11.78 7.93
C THR A 66 7.62 12.49 6.59
N THR A 67 8.62 12.49 5.72
CA THR A 67 8.63 13.34 4.51
C THR A 67 9.24 12.62 3.31
N SER A 68 9.03 13.16 2.11
CA SER A 68 9.67 12.65 0.88
C SER A 68 9.40 11.16 0.60
N ASN A 69 8.25 10.62 1.04
CA ASN A 69 7.83 9.27 0.70
C ASN A 69 6.97 9.32 -0.56
N THR A 70 7.10 8.33 -1.43
CA THR A 70 6.40 8.24 -2.71
C THR A 70 5.45 7.05 -2.68
N VAL A 71 4.21 7.28 -3.12
CA VAL A 71 3.21 6.24 -3.36
C VAL A 71 2.77 6.38 -4.81
N SER A 72 3.12 5.42 -5.66
CA SER A 72 2.85 5.48 -7.09
C SER A 72 2.56 4.10 -7.68
N GLY A 73 1.71 4.05 -8.70
CA GLY A 73 1.44 2.83 -9.48
C GLY A 73 0.73 1.69 -8.73
N ASN A 74 0.27 1.90 -7.49
CA ASN A 74 -0.50 0.93 -6.72
C ASN A 74 -1.97 0.91 -7.13
N TYR A 75 -2.64 -0.22 -6.90
CA TYR A 75 -4.09 -0.28 -6.78
C TYR A 75 -4.45 -0.29 -5.29
N ILE A 76 -5.28 0.67 -4.89
CA ILE A 76 -5.66 0.89 -3.49
C ILE A 76 -7.17 0.88 -3.40
N GLY A 77 -7.72 -0.09 -2.67
CA GLY A 77 -9.16 -0.27 -2.50
C GLY A 77 -9.85 -1.00 -3.65
N THR A 78 -9.09 -1.57 -4.58
CA THR A 78 -9.61 -2.33 -5.72
C THR A 78 -8.95 -3.70 -5.84
N ASP A 79 -9.54 -4.57 -6.68
CA ASP A 79 -8.94 -5.84 -7.03
C ASP A 79 -7.68 -5.69 -7.91
N ALA A 80 -7.01 -6.81 -8.19
CA ALA A 80 -5.79 -6.83 -9.02
C ALA A 80 -5.99 -6.28 -10.46
N SER A 81 -7.23 -6.21 -10.95
CA SER A 81 -7.56 -5.60 -12.25
C SER A 81 -7.83 -4.09 -12.16
N GLY A 82 -8.07 -3.56 -10.96
CA GLY A 82 -8.46 -2.18 -10.73
C GLY A 82 -9.93 -1.89 -11.05
N ALA A 83 -10.75 -2.92 -11.24
CA ALA A 83 -12.13 -2.80 -11.70
C ALA A 83 -13.16 -3.03 -10.60
N LEU A 84 -12.88 -3.95 -9.67
CA LEU A 84 -13.78 -4.25 -8.55
C LEU A 84 -13.35 -3.47 -7.32
N ASP A 85 -14.33 -2.87 -6.64
CA ASP A 85 -14.14 -2.24 -5.35
C ASP A 85 -14.06 -3.32 -4.26
N LEU A 86 -12.97 -3.28 -3.49
CA LEU A 86 -12.74 -4.11 -2.32
C LEU A 86 -12.63 -3.25 -1.04
N GLY A 87 -12.62 -1.92 -1.17
CA GLY A 87 -12.48 -1.00 -0.07
C GLY A 87 -11.13 -1.01 0.65
N ASN A 88 -11.04 -0.08 1.60
CA ASN A 88 -10.17 -0.08 2.78
C ASN A 88 -10.98 0.63 3.88
#